data_AF-A0A4Q6A850-F1
#
_entry.id   AF-A0A4Q6A850-F1
#
_cell.length_a   1.000
_cell.length_b   1.000
_cell.length_c   1.000
_cell.angle_alpha   90.00
_cell.angle_beta   90.00
_cell.angle_gamma   90.00
#
_symmetry.space_group_name_H-M   'P 1'
#
loop_
_entity.id
_entity.type
_entity.pdbx_description
1 polymer ?
#
loop_
_entity_poly.entity_id
_entity_poly.type
_entity_poly.pdbx_seq_one_letter_code
_entity_poly.pdbx_strand_id
1 'polypeptide(L)' 'MPTVQTTYLGDLRTEAVHLQSGTRILTDAPTDNT' A
#
# COMPACT_ATOMS: atom_id res chain seq x y z
N MET A 1 -18.26 -5.38 -4.62
CA MET A 1 -17.65 -4.06 -4.29
C MET A 1 -16.20 -4.30 -3.91
N PRO A 2 -15.25 -3.48 -4.35
CA PRO A 2 -13.88 -3.54 -3.83
C PRO A 2 -13.89 -3.28 -2.33
N THR A 3 -13.07 -4.01 -1.57
CA THR A 3 -12.94 -3.89 -0.12
C THR A 3 -11.68 -3.13 0.27
N VAL A 4 -10.65 -3.21 -0.57
CA VAL A 4 -9.37 -2.53 -0.41
C VAL A 4 -9.00 -1.88 -1.74
N GLN A 5 -8.45 -0.67 -1.67
CA GLN A 5 -7.83 0.01 -2.80
C GLN A 5 -6.34 0.15 -2.53
N THR A 6 -5.51 -0.28 -3.48
CA THR A 6 -4.05 -0.15 -3.39
C THR A 6 -3.55 0.88 -4.39
N THR A 7 -2.68 1.78 -3.94
CA THR A 7 -2.06 2.83 -4.75
C THR A 7 -0.54 2.65 -4.72
N TYR A 8 0.10 2.65 -5.89
CA TYR A 8 1.56 2.71 -5.99
C TYR A 8 2.01 4.16 -5.84
N LEU A 9 2.89 4.42 -4.87
CA LEU A 9 3.33 5.77 -4.52
C LEU A 9 4.68 6.15 -5.14
N GLY A 10 5.30 5.24 -5.89
CA GLY A 10 6.69 5.39 -6.33
C GLY A 10 7.67 4.72 -5.37
N ASP A 11 8.95 4.67 -5.72
CA ASP A 11 10.03 4.15 -4.86
C ASP A 11 9.79 2.75 -4.26
N LEU A 12 9.10 1.88 -5.01
CA LEU A 12 8.70 0.55 -4.55
C LEU A 12 7.81 0.56 -3.29
N ARG A 13 7.17 1.71 -3.01
CA ARG A 13 6.19 1.91 -1.94
C ARG A 13 4.76 1.76 -2.44
N THR A 14 3.93 1.14 -1.62
CA THR A 14 2.48 1.04 -1.83
C THR A 14 1.70 1.48 -0.60
N GLU A 15 0.50 2.03 -0.83
CA GLU A 15 -0.50 2.28 0.21
C GLU A 15 -1.75 1.46 -0.10
N ALA A 16 -2.20 0.65 0.86
CA ALA A 16 -3.47 -0.05 0.80
C ALA A 16 -4.47 0.58 1.78
N VAL A 17 -5.66 0.93 1.28
CA VAL A 17 -6.74 1.52 2.06
C VAL A 17 -7.90 0.53 2.12
N HIS A 18 -8.23 0.05 3.33
CA HIS A 18 -9.46 -0.71 3.55
C HIS A 18 -10.66 0.24 3.55
N LEU A 19 -11.54 0.13 2.56
CA LEU A 19 -12.56 1.14 2.26
C LEU A 19 -13.64 1.25 3.34
N GLN A 20 -13.91 0.16 4.06
CA GLN A 20 -14.94 0.16 5.09
C GLN A 20 -14.48 0.85 6.38
N SER A 21 -13.23 0.62 6.81
CA SER A 21 -12.70 1.21 8.06
C SER A 21 -11.85 2.45 7.86
N GLY A 22 -11.42 2.73 6.62
CA GLY A 22 -10.44 3.79 6.32
C GLY A 22 -9.01 3.46 6.79
N THR A 23 -8.76 2.25 7.29
CA THR A 23 -7.44 1.81 7.74
C THR A 23 -6.45 1.83 6.57
N ARG A 24 -5.28 2.42 6.81
CA ARG A 24 -4.20 2.54 5.82
C ARG A 24 -3.04 1.65 6.22
N ILE A 25 -2.50 0.94 5.25
CA ILE A 25 -1.34 0.07 5.40
C ILE A 25 -0.30 0.55 4.38
N LEU A 26 0.88 0.90 4.88
CA LEU A 26 2.03 1.26 4.05
C LEU A 26 2.97 0.06 3.97
N THR A 27 3.42 -0.25 2.77
CA THR A 27 4.41 -1.29 2.52
C THR A 27 5.53 -0.71 1.68
N ASP A 28 6.75 -0.86 2.19
CA ASP A 28 7.99 -0.44 1.54
C ASP A 28 8.81 -1.66 1.12
N ALA A 29 9.47 -1.56 -0.03
CA ALA A 29 10.45 -2.56 -0.39
C ALA A 29 11.69 -2.46 0.53
N PRO A 30 12.34 -3.60 0.81
CA PRO A 30 13.60 -3.62 1.54
C PRO A 30 14.71 -2.85 0.79
N THR A 31 15.64 -2.26 1.54
CA THR A 31 16.75 -1.45 0.97
C THR A 31 17.84 -2.29 0.30
N ASP A 32 17.86 -3.58 0.55
CA ASP A 32 18.83 -4.59 0.15
C ASP A 32 18.45 -5.29 -1.16
N ASN A 33 17.89 -4.54 -2.12
CA ASN A 33 17.51 -5.04 -3.45
C ASN A 33 18.72 -5.29 -4.39
N THR A 34 19.80 -5.89 -3.87
CA THR A 34 21.03 -6.21 -4.63
C THR A 34 20.83 -7.33 -5.62
#